data_AF-A0A2X3DDK7-F1
#
_entry.id   AF-A0A2X3DDK7-F1
#
_cell.length_a   1.000
_cell.length_b   1.000
_cell.length_c   1.000
_cell.angle_alpha   90.00
_cell.angle_beta   90.00
_cell.angle_gamma   90.00
#
_symmetry.space_group_name_H-M   'P 1'
#
loop_
_entity.id
_entity.type
_entity.pdbx_description
1 polymer ?
#
loop_
_entity_poly.entity_id
_entity_poly.type
_entity_poly.pdbx_seq_one_letter_code
_entity_poly.pdbx_strand_id
1 'polypeptide(L)'
;MPGVLILEAMAQATGILAFKSVGKLEPGELYYFAGIDEARFKRPVVPGDQMIMEVTFEKTRRGLTRFKGVALVDGKVVCEATMMCARSREA
;
A
#
# COMPACT_ATOMS: atom_id res chain seq x y z
N MET A 1 14.51 8.84 -0.52
CA MET A 1 13.55 7.95 -1.20
C MET A 1 12.49 8.79 -1.90
N PRO A 2 12.27 8.63 -3.21
CA PRO A 2 11.17 9.28 -3.93
C PRO A 2 9.80 8.94 -3.34
N GLY A 3 8.88 9.91 -3.28
CA GLY A 3 7.55 9.72 -2.67
C GLY A 3 6.74 8.61 -3.32
N VAL A 4 6.82 8.45 -4.65
CA VAL A 4 6.15 7.36 -5.37
C VAL A 4 6.60 5.97 -4.93
N LEU A 5 7.87 5.82 -4.54
CA LEU A 5 8.38 4.54 -4.03
C LEU A 5 7.90 4.27 -2.59
N ILE A 6 7.59 5.32 -1.81
CA ILE A 6 6.97 5.16 -0.49
C ILE A 6 5.55 4.61 -0.65
N LEU A 7 4.79 5.12 -1.63
CA LEU A 7 3.48 4.59 -1.96
C LEU A 7 3.56 3.14 -2.43
N GLU A 8 4.52 2.82 -3.31
CA GLU A 8 4.75 1.45 -3.78
C GLU A 8 5.08 0.51 -2.62
N ALA A 9 5.96 0.91 -1.70
CA ALA A 9 6.31 0.11 -0.53
C ALA A 9 5.09 -0.15 0.37
N MET A 10 4.23 0.86 0.58
CA MET A 10 2.97 0.68 1.30
C MET A 10 1.99 -0.23 0.55
N ALA A 11 1.88 -0.12 -0.79
CA ALA A 11 1.03 -0.99 -1.60
C ALA A 11 1.50 -2.46 -1.58
N GLN A 12 2.82 -2.71 -1.54
CA GLN A 12 3.34 -4.06 -1.33
C GLN A 12 2.99 -4.60 0.06
N ALA A 13 3.01 -3.76 1.09
CA ALA A 13 2.55 -4.14 2.43
C ALA A 13 1.05 -4.50 2.44
N THR A 14 0.20 -3.80 1.68
CA THR A 14 -1.23 -4.20 1.55
C THR A 14 -1.38 -5.54 0.84
N GLY A 15 -0.51 -5.86 -0.13
CA GLY A 15 -0.44 -7.17 -0.77
C GLY A 15 -0.14 -8.28 0.24
N ILE A 16 0.87 -8.10 1.09
CA ILE A 16 1.20 -9.06 2.17
C ILE A 16 0.01 -9.25 3.11
N LEU A 17 -0.60 -8.15 3.57
CA LEU A 17 -1.78 -8.20 4.43
C LEU A 17 -2.92 -8.98 3.74
N ALA A 18 -3.26 -8.63 2.50
CA ALA A 18 -4.31 -9.30 1.74
C ALA A 18 -4.05 -10.80 1.58
N PHE A 19 -2.83 -11.21 1.25
CA PHE A 19 -2.49 -12.63 1.08
C PHE A 19 -2.51 -13.42 2.39
N LYS A 20 -2.18 -12.77 3.51
CA LYS A 20 -2.30 -13.38 4.84
C LYS A 20 -3.75 -13.46 5.30
N SER A 21 -4.62 -12.54 4.90
CA SER A 21 -6.03 -12.49 5.32
C SER A 21 -6.94 -13.42 4.52
N VAL A 22 -6.80 -13.46 3.19
CA VAL A 22 -7.76 -14.17 2.31
C VAL A 22 -7.12 -15.21 1.39
N GLY A 23 -5.84 -15.51 1.58
CA GLY A 23 -5.10 -16.49 0.78
C GLY A 23 -4.27 -15.87 -0.35
N LYS A 24 -3.32 -16.64 -0.85
CA LYS A 24 -2.36 -16.25 -1.89
C LYS A 24 -3.05 -16.09 -3.26
N LEU A 25 -2.34 -15.46 -4.19
CA LEU A 25 -2.72 -15.44 -5.61
C LEU A 25 -2.64 -16.85 -6.20
N GLU A 26 -3.62 -17.19 -7.04
CA GLU A 26 -3.55 -18.37 -7.90
C GLU A 26 -2.62 -18.12 -9.11
N PRO A 27 -2.11 -19.18 -9.78
CA PRO A 27 -1.38 -19.02 -11.03
C PRO A 27 -2.18 -18.21 -12.06
N GLY A 28 -1.57 -17.15 -12.58
CA GLY A 28 -2.18 -16.22 -13.54
C GLY A 28 -2.98 -15.07 -12.91
N GLU A 29 -3.06 -14.97 -11.57
CA GLU A 29 -3.59 -13.79 -10.90
C GLU A 29 -2.49 -12.79 -10.55
N LEU A 30 -2.83 -11.50 -10.67
CA LEU A 30 -1.99 -10.38 -10.29
C LEU A 30 -2.69 -9.48 -9.27
N TYR A 31 -1.87 -8.85 -8.42
CA TYR A 31 -2.31 -7.85 -7.46
C TYR A 31 -1.91 -6.46 -7.96
N TYR A 32 -2.87 -5.75 -8.52
CA TYR A 32 -2.65 -4.44 -9.12
C TYR A 32 -2.88 -3.33 -8.11
N PHE A 33 -1.93 -2.40 -8.05
CA PHE A 33 -2.13 -1.13 -7.40
C PHE A 33 -2.97 -0.22 -8.32
N ALA A 34 -4.29 -0.23 -8.11
CA ALA A 34 -5.27 0.28 -9.05
C ALA A 34 -5.58 1.78 -8.89
N GLY A 35 -5.32 2.36 -7.72
CA GLY A 35 -5.58 3.78 -7.50
C GLY A 35 -5.08 4.28 -6.14
N ILE A 36 -4.93 5.59 -6.05
CA ILE A 36 -4.48 6.32 -4.86
C ILE A 36 -5.40 7.52 -4.64
N ASP A 37 -5.87 7.67 -3.41
CA ASP A 37 -6.59 8.85 -2.94
C ASP A 37 -5.80 9.54 -1.81
N GLU A 38 -5.94 10.86 -1.70
CA GLU A 38 -5.50 11.66 -0.55
C GLU A 38 -4.02 11.49 -0.16
N ALA A 39 -3.15 11.15 -1.11
CA ALA A 39 -1.72 11.07 -0.85
C ALA A 39 -1.17 12.42 -0.36
N ARG A 40 -0.43 12.39 0.75
CA ARG A 40 0.29 13.52 1.31
C ARG A 40 1.70 13.10 1.66
N PHE A 41 2.69 13.89 1.23
CA PHE A 41 4.10 13.71 1.57
C PHE A 41 4.48 14.85 2.49
N LYS A 42 4.67 14.54 3.78
CA LYS A 42 4.84 15.56 4.83
C LYS A 42 6.29 16.01 4.99
N ARG A 43 7.24 15.13 4.66
CA ARG A 43 8.69 15.37 4.77
C ARG A 43 9.47 14.38 3.91
N PRO A 44 10.68 14.75 3.45
CA PRO A 44 11.53 13.84 2.69
C PRO A 44 12.02 12.69 3.58
N VAL A 45 12.16 11.51 2.96
CA VAL A 45 12.86 10.34 3.54
C VAL A 45 14.25 10.28 2.91
N VAL A 46 15.29 10.14 3.72
CA VAL A 46 16.70 10.20 3.30
C VAL A 46 17.45 8.92 3.63
N PRO A 47 18.65 8.67 3.07
CA PRO A 47 19.46 7.52 3.45
C PRO A 47 19.73 7.51 4.97
N GLY A 48 19.57 6.35 5.60
CA GLY A 48 19.68 6.16 7.05
C GLY A 48 18.33 6.07 7.78
N ASP A 49 17.25 6.59 7.18
CA ASP A 49 15.92 6.49 7.77
C ASP A 49 15.40 5.05 7.77
N GLN A 50 14.82 4.62 8.90
CA GLN A 50 13.99 3.43 8.96
C GLN A 50 12.52 3.84 8.79
N MET A 51 11.93 3.45 7.66
CA MET A 51 10.52 3.69 7.41
C MET A 51 9.66 2.56 8.00
N ILE A 52 8.79 2.90 8.95
CA ILE A 52 7.76 2.00 9.48
C ILE A 52 6.48 2.24 8.71
N MET A 53 5.90 1.20 8.12
CA MET A 53 4.69 1.29 7.32
C MET A 53 3.55 0.56 8.02
N GLU A 54 2.47 1.28 8.25
CA GLU A 54 1.25 0.75 8.83
C GLU A 54 0.15 0.81 7.76
N VAL A 55 -0.43 -0.34 7.43
CA VAL A 55 -1.52 -0.45 6.47
C VAL A 55 -2.70 -1.16 7.09
N THR A 56 -3.89 -0.60 6.87
CA THR A 56 -5.15 -1.07 7.47
C THR A 56 -6.16 -1.32 6.37
N PHE A 57 -6.74 -2.51 6.34
CA PHE A 57 -7.89 -2.83 5.49
C PHE A 57 -9.10 -1.96 5.88
N GLU A 58 -9.75 -1.33 4.90
CA GLU A 58 -11.00 -0.60 5.14
C GLU A 58 -12.21 -1.40 4.64
N LYS A 59 -12.24 -1.72 3.35
CA LYS A 59 -13.37 -2.42 2.71
C LYS A 59 -13.01 -2.95 1.33
N THR A 60 -13.77 -3.93 0.86
CA THR A 60 -13.79 -4.36 -0.55
C THR A 60 -15.13 -4.01 -1.18
N ARG A 61 -15.12 -3.44 -2.39
CA ARG A 61 -16.34 -3.14 -3.17
C ARG A 61 -16.05 -3.33 -4.65
N ARG A 62 -16.87 -4.13 -5.34
CA ARG A 62 -16.78 -4.37 -6.80
C ARG A 62 -15.37 -4.79 -7.26
N GLY A 63 -14.72 -5.70 -6.52
CA GLY A 63 -13.37 -6.20 -6.85
C GLY A 63 -12.21 -5.27 -6.47
N LEU A 64 -12.47 -4.07 -5.96
CA LEU A 64 -11.46 -3.14 -5.45
C LEU A 64 -11.42 -3.20 -3.92
N THR A 65 -10.22 -3.44 -3.39
CA THR A 65 -9.96 -3.41 -1.95
C THR A 65 -9.26 -2.12 -1.58
N ARG A 66 -9.83 -1.38 -0.62
CA ARG A 66 -9.34 -0.10 -0.12
C ARG A 66 -8.58 -0.30 1.19
N PHE A 67 -7.42 0.34 1.29
CA PHE A 67 -6.54 0.33 2.45
C PHE A 67 -6.14 1.75 2.82
N LYS A 68 -6.07 2.05 4.11
CA LYS A 68 -5.43 3.26 4.62
C LYS A 68 -3.98 2.95 4.95
N GLY A 69 -3.05 3.79 4.53
CA GLY A 69 -1.61 3.63 4.77
C GLY A 69 -0.98 4.86 5.41
N VAL A 70 -0.08 4.64 6.36
CA VAL A 70 0.76 5.66 6.97
C VAL A 70 2.19 5.13 7.02
N ALA A 71 3.14 5.93 6.53
CA ALA A 71 4.57 5.70 6.69
C ALA A 71 5.12 6.67 7.73
N LEU A 72 5.96 6.16 8.63
CA LEU A 72 6.59 6.90 9.71
C LEU A 72 8.12 6.74 9.68
N VAL A 73 8.82 7.75 10.21
CA VAL A 73 10.26 7.71 10.52
C VAL A 73 10.43 8.36 11.88
N ASP A 74 11.07 7.70 12.85
CA ASP A 74 11.18 8.20 14.24
C ASP A 74 9.82 8.64 14.83
N GLY A 75 8.78 7.86 14.56
CA GLY A 75 7.42 8.08 15.09
C GLY A 75 6.64 9.26 14.49
N LYS A 76 7.19 10.03 13.54
CA LYS A 76 6.43 11.09 12.86
C LYS A 76 5.95 10.63 11.48
N VAL A 77 4.86 11.18 10.98
CA VAL A 77 4.34 10.81 9.65
C VAL A 77 5.24 11.39 8.55
N VAL A 78 5.68 10.57 7.59
CA VAL A 78 6.38 10.99 6.37
C VAL A 78 5.45 10.97 5.15
N CYS A 79 4.55 9.99 5.08
CA CYS A 79 3.57 9.85 4.02
C CYS A 79 2.28 9.23 4.58
N GLU A 80 1.15 9.65 4.05
CA GLU A 80 -0.14 9.00 4.27
C GLU A 80 -0.90 8.97 2.94
N ALA A 81 -1.67 7.91 2.72
CA ALA A 81 -2.49 7.76 1.53
C ALA A 81 -3.60 6.73 1.77
N THR A 82 -4.63 6.79 0.93
CA THR A 82 -5.55 5.66 0.75
C THR A 82 -5.23 4.96 -0.57
N MET A 83 -5.07 3.64 -0.52
CA MET A 83 -4.67 2.82 -1.65
C MET A 83 -5.80 1.87 -2.04
N MET A 84 -6.03 1.73 -3.33
CA MET A 84 -6.99 0.77 -3.90
C MET A 84 -6.23 -0.28 -4.68
N CYS A 85 -6.46 -1.55 -4.35
CA CYS A 85 -5.84 -2.67 -5.03
C CYS A 85 -6.89 -3.61 -5.62
N ALA A 86 -6.60 -4.20 -6.78
CA ALA A 86 -7.45 -5.16 -7.46
C ALA A 86 -6.73 -6.49 -7.62
N ARG A 87 -7.46 -7.59 -7.43
CA ARG A 87 -7.03 -8.89 -7.95
C ARG A 87 -7.60 -9.03 -9.35
N SER A 88 -6.76 -9.32 -10.32
CA SER A 88 -7.18 -9.54 -11.71
C SER A 88 -6.42 -10.73 -12.26
N ARG A 89 -7.08 -11.48 -13.14
CA ARG A 89 -6.45 -12.56 -13.90
C ARG A 89 -5.91 -11.96 -15.20
N GLU A 90 -4.67 -12.24 -15.56
CA GLU A 90 -4.22 -11.92 -16.93
C GLU A 90 -4.97 -12.83 -17.90
N ALA A 91 -5.47 -12.24 -18.99
CA ALA A 91 -6.19 -12.94 -20.05
C ALA A 91 -5.22 -13.66 -20.99
#